data_AF-A0A839UAF2-F1
#
_entry.id   AF-A0A839UAF2-F1
#
_cell.length_a   1.000
_cell.length_b   1.000
_cell.length_c   1.000
_cell.angle_alpha   90.00
_cell.angle_beta   90.00
_cell.angle_gamma   90.00
#
_symmetry.space_group_name_H-M   'P 1'
#
loop_
_entity.id
_entity.type
_entity.pdbx_description
1 polymer ?
#
loop_
_entity_poly.entity_id
_entity_poly.type
_entity_poly.pdbx_seq_one_letter_code
_entity_poly.pdbx_strand_id
1 'polypeptide(L)' 'MTSIQTLAEETFGDKEKANRWLRRTLAELGGETPLVVAQTEAGARIIETILGKIALGAAA' A
#
# COMPACT_ATOMS: atom_id res chain seq x y z
N MET A 1 11.20 -11.50 2.76
CA MET A 1 10.54 -10.65 1.74
C MET A 1 9.05 -10.76 1.99
N THR A 2 8.50 -9.80 2.73
CA THR A 2 7.05 -9.72 2.96
C THR A 2 6.41 -9.15 1.71
N SER A 3 5.32 -9.74 1.23
CA SER A 3 4.61 -9.23 0.04
C SER A 3 3.91 -7.91 0.39
N ILE A 4 3.75 -7.02 -0.59
CA ILE A 4 2.98 -5.76 -0.41
C ILE A 4 1.55 -6.02 0.05
N GLN A 5 0.99 -7.18 -0.34
CA GLN A 5 -0.32 -7.62 0.12
C GLN A 5 -0.36 -7.82 1.63
N THR A 6 0.62 -8.54 2.18
CA THR A 6 0.72 -8.81 3.61
C THR A 6 0.98 -7.52 4.40
N LEU A 7 1.87 -6.65 3.90
CA LEU A 7 2.14 -5.36 4.57
C LEU A 7 0.88 -4.48 4.63
N ALA A 8 0.10 -4.44 3.54
CA ALA A 8 -1.17 -3.72 3.54
C ALA A 8 -2.16 -4.35 4.52
N GLU A 9 -2.27 -5.68 4.56
CA GLU A 9 -3.13 -6.40 5.52
C GLU A 9 -2.76 -6.06 6.97
N GLU A 10 -1.48 -6.03 7.31
CA GLU A 10 -0.98 -5.63 8.63
C GLU A 10 -1.30 -4.15 8.94
N THR A 11 -1.12 -3.26 7.96
CA THR A 11 -1.38 -1.82 8.12
C THR A 11 -2.86 -1.52 8.37
N PHE A 12 -3.76 -2.21 7.68
CA PHE A 12 -5.20 -1.98 7.79
C PHE A 12 -5.91 -2.88 8.82
N GLY A 13 -5.25 -3.94 9.28
CA GLY A 13 -5.82 -4.98 10.17
C GLY A 13 -6.97 -5.77 9.53
N ASP A 14 -7.20 -5.60 8.24
CA ASP A 14 -8.35 -6.13 7.52
C ASP A 14 -7.99 -6.39 6.05
N LYS A 15 -8.19 -7.64 5.63
CA LYS A 15 -7.84 -8.10 4.29
C LYS A 15 -8.63 -7.41 3.19
N GLU A 16 -9.92 -7.16 3.40
CA GLU A 16 -10.75 -6.52 2.40
C GLU A 16 -10.39 -5.05 2.25
N LYS A 17 -10.11 -4.35 3.35
CA LYS A 17 -9.63 -2.96 3.33
C LYS A 17 -8.30 -2.85 2.59
N ALA A 18 -7.36 -3.75 2.89
CA ALA A 18 -6.08 -3.81 2.19
C ALA A 18 -6.26 -4.02 0.69
N ASN A 19 -7.08 -5.00 0.29
CA ASN A 19 -7.33 -5.29 -1.13
C ASN A 19 -8.01 -4.12 -1.85
N ARG A 20 -8.98 -3.46 -1.21
CA ARG A 20 -9.64 -2.26 -1.76
C ARG A 20 -8.65 -1.12 -1.92
N TRP A 21 -7.78 -0.89 -0.94
CA TRP A 21 -6.78 0.17 -1.02
C TRP A 21 -5.75 -0.09 -2.13
N LEU A 22 -5.23 -1.32 -2.21
CA LEU A 22 -4.24 -1.71 -3.23
C LEU A 22 -4.74 -1.59 -4.67
N ARG A 23 -6.06 -1.70 -4.88
CA ARG A 23 -6.73 -1.61 -6.18
C ARG A 23 -7.29 -0.22 -6.48
N ARG A 24 -7.21 0.71 -5.52
CA ARG A 24 -7.70 2.07 -5.68
C ARG A 24 -6.63 2.90 -6.39
N THR A 25 -7.03 3.63 -7.42
CA THR A 25 -6.17 4.62 -8.08
C THR A 25 -5.83 5.75 -7.11
N LEU A 26 -4.54 6.06 -6.96
CA LEU A 26 -4.08 7.15 -6.11
C LEU A 26 -3.57 8.31 -6.97
N ALA A 27 -4.03 9.53 -6.67
CA ALA A 27 -3.61 10.73 -7.40
C ALA A 27 -2.10 10.99 -7.25
N GLU A 28 -1.53 10.68 -6.08
CA GLU A 28 -0.08 10.77 -5.81
C GLU A 28 0.76 9.81 -6.65
N LEU A 29 0.16 8.74 -7.19
CA LEU A 29 0.78 7.78 -8.10
C LEU A 29 0.50 8.11 -9.57
N GLY A 30 0.04 9.34 -9.88
CA GLY A 30 -0.32 9.72 -11.25
C GLY A 30 -1.60 9.03 -11.74
N GLY A 31 -2.47 8.56 -10.82
CA GLY A 31 -3.69 7.83 -11.17
C GLY A 31 -3.52 6.32 -11.26
N GLU A 32 -2.32 5.79 -11.03
CA GLU A 32 -2.07 4.35 -10.98
C GLU A 32 -2.52 3.73 -9.65
N THR A 33 -2.68 2.40 -9.65
CA THR A 33 -2.97 1.64 -8.44
C THR A 33 -1.68 1.21 -7.73
N PRO A 34 -1.68 1.13 -6.38
CA PRO A 34 -0.55 0.61 -5.63
C PRO A 34 -0.08 -0.77 -6.12
N LEU A 35 -1.02 -1.64 -6.51
CA LEU A 35 -0.70 -2.97 -7.06
C LEU A 35 0.13 -2.89 -8.33
N VAL A 36 -0.19 -1.99 -9.26
CA VAL A 36 0.57 -1.83 -10.51
C VAL A 36 1.95 -1.25 -10.23
N VAL A 37 2.04 -0.22 -9.40
CA VAL A 37 3.32 0.43 -9.05
C VAL A 37 4.24 -0.56 -8.34
N ALA A 38 3.71 -1.38 -7.42
CA ALA A 38 4.48 -2.36 -6.65
C ALA A 38 5.07 -3.52 -7.47
N GLN A 39 4.74 -3.65 -8.76
CA GLN A 39 5.32 -4.69 -9.65
C GLN A 39 6.80 -4.47 -9.93
N THR A 40 7.35 -3.31 -9.58
CA THR A 40 8.77 -3.00 -9.67
C THR A 40 9.36 -2.85 -8.28
N GLU A 41 10.64 -3.18 -8.08
CA GLU A 41 11.30 -2.99 -6.79
C GLU A 41 11.29 -1.53 -6.31
N ALA A 42 11.43 -0.58 -7.24
CA ALA A 42 11.38 0.85 -6.92
C ALA A 42 9.97 1.24 -6.49
N GLY A 43 8.95 0.80 -7.21
CA GLY A 43 7.56 1.08 -6.87
C GLY A 43 7.11 0.40 -5.58
N ALA A 44 7.57 -0.82 -5.29
CA ALA A 44 7.29 -1.49 -4.03
C ALA A 44 7.76 -0.66 -2.82
N ARG A 45 8.99 -0.11 -2.87
CA ARG A 45 9.53 0.80 -1.84
C ARG A 45 8.69 2.06 -1.65
N ILE A 46 8.12 2.60 -2.73
CA ILE A 46 7.19 3.74 -2.64
C ILE A 46 5.92 3.32 -1.87
N ILE A 47 5.31 2.19 -2.23
CA ILE A 47 4.08 1.73 -1.56
C ILE A 47 4.34 1.37 -0.10
N GLU A 48 5.48 0.75 0.23
CA GLU A 48 5.92 0.50 1.60
C GLU A 48 6.00 1.80 2.42
N THR A 49 6.58 2.86 1.83
CA THR A 49 6.68 4.17 2.47
C THR A 49 5.30 4.79 2.74
N ILE A 50 4.36 4.67 1.79
CA ILE A 50 2.99 5.17 1.94
C ILE A 50 2.26 4.40 3.05
N LEU A 51 2.35 3.08 3.05
CA LEU A 51 1.75 2.22 4.08
C LEU A 51 2.33 2.54 5.47
N GLY A 52 3.65 2.76 5.57
CA GLY A 52 4.29 3.16 6.82
C GLY A 52 3.76 4.50 7.36
N LYS A 53 3.51 5.47 6.48
CA LYS A 53 2.89 6.75 6.88
C LYS A 53 1.44 6.57 7.35
N ILE A 54 0.67 5.71 6.68
CA ILE A 54 -0.71 5.40 7.07
C ILE A 54 -0.73 4.74 8.45
N ALA A 55 0.15 3.76 8.69
CA ALA A 55 0.27 3.09 9.98
C ALA A 55 0.60 4.06 11.12
N LEU A 56 1.52 5.01 10.88
CA LEU A 56 1.88 6.03 11.86
C LEU A 56 0.70 6.97 12.19
N GLY A 57 -0.06 7.39 11.18
CA GLY A 57 -1.25 8.23 11.37
C GLY A 57 -2.45 7.50 12.00
N ALA A 58 -2.55 6.18 11.82
CA ALA A 58 -3.57 5.35 12.46
C ALA A 58 -3.25 5.00 13.92
N ALA A 59 -1.98 5.08 14.32
CA ALA A 59 -1.51 4.80 15.67
C ALA A 59 -1.52 6.02 16.61
N ALA A 60 -1.90 7.21 16.12
CA ALA A 60 -1.94 8.46 16.85
C ALA A 60 -3.33 8.80 17.42
#